data_AF-A0A1V3WLA7-F1
#
_entry.id   AF-A0A1V3WLA7-F1
#
_cell.length_a   1.000
_cell.length_b   1.000
_cell.length_c   1.000
_cell.angle_alpha   90.00
_cell.angle_beta   90.00
_cell.angle_gamma   90.00
#
_symmetry.space_group_name_H-M   'P 1'
#
loop_
_entity.id
_entity.type
_entity.pdbx_description
1 polymer ?
#
loop_
_entity_poly.entity_id
_entity_poly.type
_entity_poly.pdbx_seq_one_letter_code
_entity_poly.pdbx_strand_id
1 'polypeptide(L)'
;MGELLLTGTVTLLLADIEGSTRLWHTQPAQMADAIKHLDQAVAEAVSAHGGVRPVEQGEGDSFVAAFGRAADAVACALQLQRAQLPPIRLRVGIHTGDVQLRDDSNYVGPTINRAARLRDLAHGGQTLLSATTSDIVIDELPADAWLIDLGIQPLRDLPRPERVAQLCHPQLRNEFPGLRAPKNIVNQRLPVQLTSFVGREREMAEVARLVTENRLVTLIGAGGFGKSRLAIQVASQLTSEFPDGVCYVDLEPITDPDMTPILLARALGLFDQLGRSTADAVLRYLAEREMLIVLDNCEHLLDVGAGQVNALLQTCPG
;
A
#
# COMPACT_ATOMS: atom_id res chain seq x y z
N MET A 1 8.59 18.18 29.78
CA MET A 1 7.29 18.83 29.50
C MET A 1 7.00 18.46 28.06
N GLY A 2 6.07 17.51 27.83
CA GLY A 2 5.81 17.01 26.47
C GLY A 2 5.21 18.12 25.61
N GLU A 3 5.67 18.25 24.37
CA GLU A 3 5.05 19.15 23.41
C GLU A 3 3.61 18.68 23.15
N LEU A 4 2.65 19.58 23.34
CA LEU A 4 1.24 19.31 23.08
C LEU A 4 1.01 19.14 21.57
N LEU A 5 0.30 18.09 21.19
CA LEU A 5 -0.12 17.91 19.79
C LEU A 5 -1.09 19.00 19.35
N LEU A 6 -1.04 19.30 18.05
CA LEU A 6 -1.93 20.26 17.41
C LEU A 6 -3.33 19.65 17.27
N THR A 7 -4.37 20.48 17.44
CA THR A 7 -5.78 20.08 17.30
C THR A 7 -6.49 20.94 16.26
N GLY A 8 -7.64 20.45 15.76
CA GLY A 8 -8.38 21.10 14.68
C GLY A 8 -7.82 20.74 13.30
N THR A 9 -7.82 21.69 12.38
CA THR A 9 -7.24 21.50 11.04
C THR A 9 -5.73 21.62 11.12
N VAL A 10 -5.03 20.53 10.78
CA VAL A 10 -3.57 20.47 10.80
C VAL A 10 -3.05 19.89 9.48
N THR A 11 -1.78 20.15 9.19
CA THR A 11 -1.09 19.49 8.07
C THR A 11 -0.17 18.41 8.60
N LEU A 12 -0.41 17.17 8.16
CA LEU A 12 0.39 16.02 8.52
C LEU A 12 1.38 15.71 7.40
N LEU A 13 2.66 15.55 7.78
CA LEU A 13 3.73 15.02 6.96
C LEU A 13 4.04 13.60 7.45
N LEU A 14 3.84 12.62 6.57
CA LEU A 14 4.20 11.23 6.82
C LEU A 14 5.35 10.84 5.91
N ALA A 15 6.38 10.25 6.49
CA ALA A 15 7.56 9.81 5.77
C ALA A 15 7.92 8.37 6.12
N ASP A 16 8.57 7.68 5.19
CA ASP A 16 9.06 6.32 5.35
C ASP A 16 10.31 6.13 4.47
N ILE A 17 11.17 5.20 4.86
CA ILE A 17 12.38 4.86 4.12
C ILE A 17 12.02 3.86 3.01
N GLU A 18 12.44 4.13 1.78
CA GLU A 18 12.26 3.17 0.70
C GLU A 18 13.18 1.95 0.85
N GLY A 19 12.58 0.76 0.98
CA GLY A 19 13.31 -0.51 0.99
C GLY A 19 14.13 -0.74 2.26
N SER A 20 13.70 -0.19 3.39
CA SER A 20 14.43 -0.24 4.67
C SER A 20 14.79 -1.66 5.12
N THR A 21 13.87 -2.62 5.01
CA THR A 21 14.12 -4.04 5.34
C THR A 21 15.33 -4.59 4.59
N ARG A 22 15.45 -4.32 3.28
CA ARG A 22 16.59 -4.76 2.47
C ARG A 22 17.88 -4.05 2.89
N LEU A 23 17.81 -2.76 3.21
CA LEU A 23 18.98 -2.00 3.68
C LEU A 23 19.51 -2.54 5.01
N TRP A 24 18.63 -2.85 5.96
CA TRP A 24 19.00 -3.49 7.22
C TRP A 24 19.67 -4.87 7.02
N HIS A 25 19.21 -5.67 6.05
CA HIS A 25 19.83 -6.96 5.75
C HIS A 25 21.19 -6.85 5.04
N THR A 26 21.29 -5.94 4.07
CA THR A 26 22.47 -5.87 3.18
C THR A 26 23.58 -4.98 3.71
N GLN A 27 23.25 -3.94 4.50
CA GLN A 27 24.19 -2.89 4.94
C GLN A 27 23.89 -2.40 6.38
N PRO A 28 23.83 -3.29 7.39
CA PRO A 28 23.33 -2.96 8.73
C PRO A 28 24.11 -1.84 9.44
N ALA A 29 25.44 -1.82 9.34
CA ALA A 29 26.27 -0.80 9.99
C ALA A 29 26.06 0.59 9.37
N GLN A 30 26.03 0.67 8.04
CA GLN A 30 25.78 1.91 7.33
C GLN A 30 24.35 2.43 7.56
N MET A 31 23.37 1.52 7.63
CA MET A 31 21.99 1.86 7.94
C MET A 31 21.86 2.44 9.36
N ALA A 32 22.50 1.83 10.36
CA ALA A 32 22.47 2.33 11.74
C ALA A 32 23.03 3.75 11.88
N ASP A 33 24.10 4.10 11.17
CA ASP A 33 24.63 5.46 11.18
C ASP A 33 23.77 6.43 10.36
N ALA A 34 23.21 5.98 9.23
CA ALA A 34 22.29 6.78 8.43
C ALA A 34 21.00 7.13 9.20
N ILE A 35 20.49 6.23 10.04
CA ILE A 35 19.33 6.48 10.91
C ILE A 35 19.63 7.59 11.93
N LYS A 36 20.82 7.60 12.55
CA LYS A 36 21.19 8.70 13.47
C LYS A 36 21.19 10.06 12.78
N HIS A 37 21.75 10.12 11.56
CA HIS A 37 21.72 11.36 10.77
C HIS A 37 20.30 11.74 10.35
N LEU A 38 19.45 10.76 10.02
CA LEU A 38 18.05 10.98 9.73
C LEU A 38 17.31 11.56 10.94
N ASP A 39 17.46 10.96 12.12
CA ASP A 39 16.80 11.42 13.34
C ASP A 39 17.19 12.87 13.67
N GLN A 40 18.46 13.22 13.49
CA GLN A 40 18.94 14.58 13.67
C GLN A 40 18.37 15.53 12.62
N ALA A 41 18.40 15.16 11.33
CA ALA A 41 17.83 15.98 10.26
C ALA A 41 16.32 16.20 10.45
N VAL A 42 15.59 15.19 10.92
CA VAL A 42 14.16 15.27 11.23
C VAL A 42 13.92 16.20 12.41
N ALA A 43 14.67 16.07 13.51
CA ALA A 43 14.52 16.97 14.66
C ALA A 43 14.79 18.42 14.28
N GLU A 44 15.87 18.68 13.53
CA GLU A 44 16.25 20.02 13.07
C GLU A 44 15.22 20.61 12.10
N ALA A 45 14.78 19.85 11.09
CA ALA A 45 13.81 20.34 10.11
C ALA A 45 12.44 20.60 10.74
N VAL A 46 11.93 19.68 11.55
CA VAL A 46 10.61 19.85 12.18
C VAL A 46 10.62 21.06 13.11
N SER A 47 11.66 21.22 13.92
CA SER A 47 11.80 22.38 14.82
C SER A 47 11.94 23.70 14.05
N ALA A 48 12.74 23.73 12.98
CA ALA A 48 12.97 24.94 12.17
C ALA A 48 11.68 25.46 11.51
N HIS A 49 10.71 24.58 11.24
CA HIS A 49 9.43 24.92 10.62
C HIS A 49 8.25 24.85 11.61
N GLY A 50 8.51 24.89 12.92
CA GLY A 50 7.46 24.97 13.94
C GLY A 50 6.51 23.76 13.99
N GLY A 51 6.96 22.60 13.52
CA GLY A 51 6.20 21.35 13.60
C GLY A 51 6.40 20.64 14.93
N VAL A 52 5.54 19.66 15.19
CA VAL A 52 5.61 18.78 16.37
C VAL A 52 5.57 17.32 15.94
N ARG A 53 6.22 16.44 16.71
CA ARG A 53 6.24 14.99 16.46
C ARG A 53 5.45 14.23 17.54
N PRO A 54 4.50 13.36 17.15
CA PRO A 54 3.89 12.37 18.03
C PRO A 54 4.93 11.40 18.62
N VAL A 55 4.68 10.90 19.83
CA VAL A 55 5.65 10.09 20.60
C VAL A 55 5.78 8.66 20.05
N GLU A 56 4.71 8.04 19.55
CA GLU A 56 4.74 6.68 19.00
C GLU A 56 3.77 6.46 17.84
N GLN A 57 4.15 6.88 16.63
CA GLN A 57 3.49 6.43 15.38
C GLN A 57 4.48 6.21 14.23
N GLY A 58 5.50 5.40 14.50
CA GLY A 58 6.40 4.88 13.48
C GLY A 58 6.61 3.40 13.70
N GLU A 59 6.13 2.56 12.79
CA GLU A 59 6.70 1.21 12.68
C GLU A 59 8.13 1.40 12.17
N GLY A 60 9.13 1.24 13.05
CA GLY A 60 10.56 1.21 12.76
C GLY A 60 11.12 2.42 11.99
N ASP A 61 10.92 2.42 10.67
CA ASP A 61 11.57 3.31 9.69
C ASP A 61 10.64 4.43 9.17
N SER A 62 9.45 4.58 9.76
CA SER A 62 8.45 5.60 9.40
C SER A 62 8.27 6.65 10.50
N PHE A 63 7.90 7.88 10.13
CA PHE A 63 7.60 8.93 11.10
C PHE A 63 6.48 9.86 10.65
N VAL A 64 5.91 10.55 11.63
CA VAL A 64 4.85 11.56 11.49
C VAL A 64 5.35 12.89 12.06
N ALA A 65 5.05 13.98 11.37
CA ALA A 65 5.17 15.34 11.88
C ALA A 65 3.88 16.12 11.57
N ALA A 66 3.47 17.02 12.48
CA ALA A 66 2.28 17.83 12.35
C ALA A 66 2.62 19.32 12.40
N PHE A 67 1.94 20.10 11.56
CA PHE A 67 2.18 21.53 11.39
C PHE A 67 0.88 22.30 11.42
N GLY A 68 0.90 23.50 12.02
CA GLY A 68 -0.24 24.41 12.03
C GLY A 68 -0.49 25.06 10.66
N ARG A 69 0.55 25.17 9.82
CA ARG A 69 0.45 25.70 8.45
C ARG A 69 0.93 24.67 7.44
N ALA A 70 0.25 24.61 6.29
CA ALA A 70 0.63 23.70 5.22
C ALA A 70 1.96 24.09 4.55
N ALA A 71 2.25 25.39 4.42
CA ALA A 71 3.51 25.88 3.86
C ALA A 71 4.74 25.40 4.67
N ASP A 72 4.62 25.40 6.00
CA ASP A 72 5.68 24.94 6.91
C ASP A 72 5.96 23.43 6.74
N ALA A 73 4.91 22.62 6.58
CA ALA A 73 5.06 21.19 6.28
C ALA A 73 5.77 20.95 4.94
N VAL A 74 5.45 21.73 3.91
CA VAL A 74 6.07 21.64 2.58
C VAL A 74 7.54 22.08 2.63
N ALA A 75 7.85 23.16 3.35
CA ALA A 75 9.22 23.63 3.57
C ALA A 75 10.05 22.59 4.34
N CYS A 76 9.48 21.99 5.38
CA CYS A 76 10.09 20.88 6.12
C CYS A 76 10.39 19.68 5.20
N ALA A 77 9.41 19.26 4.38
CA ALA A 77 9.61 18.16 3.45
C ALA A 77 10.73 18.45 2.42
N LEU A 78 10.79 19.68 1.90
CA LEU A 78 11.85 20.10 0.98
C LEU A 78 13.23 20.05 1.66
N GLN A 79 13.34 20.54 2.89
CA GLN A 79 14.60 20.48 3.66
C GLN A 79 15.05 19.03 3.87
N LEU A 80 14.13 18.14 4.24
CA LEU A 80 14.44 16.72 4.44
C LEU A 80 14.92 16.03 3.16
N GLN A 81 14.27 16.29 2.02
CA GLN A 81 14.70 15.71 0.74
C GLN A 81 16.07 16.25 0.28
N ARG A 82 16.39 17.51 0.60
CA ARG A 82 17.68 18.13 0.29
C ARG A 82 18.83 17.65 1.16
N ALA A 83 18.55 17.11 2.34
CA ALA A 83 19.58 16.61 3.26
C ALA A 83 20.37 15.42 2.70
N GLN A 84 19.84 14.71 1.68
CA GLN A 84 20.49 13.58 0.97
C GLN A 84 21.27 12.64 1.90
N LEU A 85 20.56 11.67 2.49
CA LEU A 85 21.09 10.79 3.54
C LEU A 85 21.43 9.38 3.02
N PRO A 86 22.46 9.14 2.19
CA PRO A 86 22.71 7.82 1.63
C PRO A 86 22.97 6.77 2.72
N PRO A 87 22.42 5.54 2.63
CA PRO A 87 21.65 5.00 1.49
C PRO A 87 20.13 5.27 1.57
N ILE A 88 19.66 6.02 2.56
CA ILE A 88 18.25 6.32 2.81
C ILE A 88 17.69 7.22 1.72
N ARG A 89 16.50 6.85 1.23
CA ARG A 89 15.68 7.69 0.36
C ARG A 89 14.28 7.78 0.95
N LEU A 90 13.88 8.99 1.32
CA LEU A 90 12.60 9.25 1.96
C LEU A 90 11.49 9.39 0.94
N ARG A 91 10.38 8.70 1.19
CA ARG A 91 9.11 8.89 0.48
C ARG A 91 8.18 9.63 1.42
N VAL A 92 7.59 10.73 0.94
CA VAL A 92 6.84 11.66 1.78
C VAL A 92 5.44 11.89 1.21
N GLY A 93 4.43 11.87 2.08
CA GLY A 93 3.06 12.25 1.78
C GLY A 93 2.59 13.35 2.73
N ILE A 94 1.95 14.40 2.19
CA ILE A 94 1.45 15.55 2.95
C ILE A 94 -0.04 15.73 2.72
N HIS A 95 -0.80 15.78 3.81
CA HIS A 95 -2.24 16.02 3.77
C HIS A 95 -2.70 16.96 4.88
N THR A 96 -3.61 17.87 4.54
CA THR A 96 -4.23 18.84 5.44
C THR A 96 -5.67 18.44 5.70
N GLY A 97 -6.04 18.33 6.98
CA GLY A 97 -7.39 17.99 7.40
C GLY A 97 -7.56 18.04 8.91
N ASP A 98 -8.78 17.79 9.38
CA ASP A 98 -9.08 17.77 10.79
C ASP A 98 -8.54 16.50 11.44
N VAL A 99 -7.76 16.65 12.51
CA VAL A 99 -7.20 15.50 13.23
C VAL A 99 -8.03 15.12 14.44
N GLN A 100 -8.05 13.82 14.71
CA GLN A 100 -8.57 13.26 15.94
C GLN A 100 -7.37 12.75 16.75
N LEU A 101 -7.40 12.99 18.05
CA LEU A 101 -6.41 12.45 18.98
C LEU A 101 -6.89 11.08 19.46
N ARG A 102 -6.01 10.09 19.42
CA ARG A 102 -6.23 8.78 20.05
C ARG A 102 -6.06 8.89 21.56
N ASP A 103 -5.04 9.64 21.95
CA ASP A 103 -4.60 9.99 23.30
C ASP A 103 -3.84 11.33 23.20
N ASP A 104 -3.31 11.82 24.32
CA ASP A 104 -2.58 13.11 24.38
C ASP A 104 -1.30 13.16 23.52
N SER A 105 -0.91 12.05 22.88
CA SER A 105 0.38 11.89 22.20
C SER A 105 0.29 11.31 20.78
N ASN A 106 -0.89 10.93 20.29
CA ASN A 106 -1.05 10.21 19.01
C ASN A 106 -2.29 10.65 18.21
N TYR A 107 -2.16 10.66 16.87
CA TYR A 107 -3.27 10.94 15.95
C TYR A 107 -4.00 9.66 15.51
N VAL A 108 -5.29 9.75 15.23
CA VAL A 108 -6.08 8.65 14.65
C VAL A 108 -7.08 9.18 13.64
N GLY A 109 -7.55 8.30 12.78
CA GLY A 109 -8.68 8.58 11.91
C GLY A 109 -8.29 8.96 10.48
N PRO A 110 -9.22 9.57 9.73
CA PRO A 110 -9.15 9.64 8.27
C PRO A 110 -7.98 10.49 7.76
N THR A 111 -7.60 11.55 8.47
CA THR A 111 -6.56 12.50 8.04
C THR A 111 -5.17 11.86 8.03
N ILE A 112 -4.78 11.18 9.12
CA ILE A 112 -3.50 10.47 9.16
C ILE A 112 -3.48 9.26 8.22
N ASN A 113 -4.60 8.54 8.10
CA ASN A 113 -4.70 7.42 7.16
C ASN A 113 -4.50 7.90 5.71
N ARG A 114 -5.13 9.02 5.31
CA ARG A 114 -4.96 9.59 3.97
C ARG A 114 -3.52 10.01 3.70
N ALA A 115 -2.88 10.69 4.66
CA ALA A 115 -1.48 11.08 4.55
C ALA A 115 -0.56 9.85 4.37
N ALA A 116 -0.84 8.76 5.10
CA ALA A 116 -0.10 7.51 4.98
C ALA A 116 -0.29 6.88 3.58
N ARG A 117 -1.53 6.84 3.08
CA ARG A 117 -1.82 6.30 1.73
C ARG A 117 -1.16 7.13 0.64
N LEU A 118 -1.11 8.44 0.80
CA LEU A 118 -0.43 9.32 -0.14
C LEU A 118 1.09 9.07 -0.16
N ARG A 119 1.70 8.93 1.02
CA ARG A 119 3.12 8.54 1.16
C ARG A 119 3.41 7.19 0.49
N ASP A 120 2.48 6.23 0.58
CA ASP A 120 2.66 4.90 -0.02
C ASP A 120 2.74 4.94 -1.57
N LEU A 121 2.19 5.99 -2.21
CA LEU A 121 2.32 6.23 -3.65
C LEU A 121 3.70 6.78 -4.05
N ALA A 122 4.46 7.32 -3.10
CA ALA A 122 5.71 8.02 -3.37
C ALA A 122 6.91 7.06 -3.50
N HIS A 123 7.76 7.34 -4.48
CA HIS A 123 9.10 6.74 -4.61
C HIS A 123 10.09 7.38 -3.63
N GLY A 124 11.19 6.69 -3.35
CA GLY A 124 12.29 7.25 -2.56
C GLY A 124 12.86 8.53 -3.20
N GLY A 125 12.83 9.64 -2.47
CA GLY A 125 13.18 10.99 -2.92
C GLY A 125 11.98 11.83 -3.38
N GLN A 126 10.76 11.28 -3.38
CA GLN A 126 9.56 11.94 -3.87
C GLN A 126 8.69 12.45 -2.71
N THR A 127 8.12 13.64 -2.90
CA THR A 127 7.16 14.25 -1.96
C THR A 127 5.84 14.50 -2.67
N LEU A 128 4.76 13.93 -2.14
CA LEU A 128 3.41 14.02 -2.70
C LEU A 128 2.48 14.79 -1.78
N LEU A 129 1.60 15.59 -2.38
CA LEU A 129 0.61 16.42 -1.71
C LEU A 129 -0.80 16.02 -2.14
N SER A 130 -1.73 16.04 -1.19
CA SER A 130 -3.17 15.95 -1.47
C SER A 130 -3.67 17.21 -2.19
N ALA A 131 -4.85 17.15 -2.79
CA ALA A 131 -5.49 18.31 -3.43
C ALA A 131 -5.66 19.45 -2.43
N THR A 132 -6.19 19.14 -1.23
CA THR A 132 -6.41 20.11 -0.15
C THR A 132 -5.12 20.85 0.22
N THR A 133 -4.03 20.12 0.41
CA THR A 133 -2.73 20.74 0.75
C THR A 133 -2.21 21.57 -0.42
N SER A 134 -2.29 21.04 -1.63
CA SER A 134 -1.79 21.72 -2.85
C SER A 134 -2.49 23.06 -3.06
N ASP A 135 -3.81 23.09 -2.91
CA ASP A 135 -4.62 24.29 -3.09
C ASP A 135 -4.33 25.35 -2.00
N ILE A 136 -3.98 24.93 -0.78
CA ILE A 136 -3.60 25.84 0.32
C ILE A 136 -2.22 26.47 0.08
N VAL A 137 -1.25 25.72 -0.44
CA VAL A 137 0.16 26.14 -0.47
C VAL A 137 0.60 26.77 -1.79
N ILE A 138 -0.23 26.77 -2.83
CA ILE A 138 0.19 27.14 -4.19
C ILE A 138 0.85 28.53 -4.29
N ASP A 139 0.41 29.47 -3.46
CA ASP A 139 0.93 30.85 -3.40
C ASP A 139 2.00 31.06 -2.30
N GLU A 140 2.28 30.03 -1.48
CA GLU A 140 3.23 30.07 -0.36
C GLU A 140 4.32 28.99 -0.46
N LEU A 141 4.60 28.51 -1.69
CA LEU A 141 5.65 27.51 -1.90
C LEU A 141 7.04 28.07 -1.54
N PRO A 142 7.97 27.22 -1.05
CA PRO A 142 9.36 27.61 -0.87
C PRO A 142 9.98 28.17 -2.16
N ALA A 143 11.02 28.99 -2.00
CA ALA A 143 11.73 29.57 -3.15
C ALA A 143 12.15 28.49 -4.16
N ASP A 144 11.95 28.79 -5.45
CA ASP A 144 12.24 27.92 -6.59
C ASP A 144 11.47 26.57 -6.62
N ALA A 145 10.54 26.33 -5.69
CA ALA A 145 9.71 25.13 -5.68
C ALA A 145 8.44 25.33 -6.52
N TRP A 146 7.97 24.25 -7.13
CA TRP A 146 6.71 24.22 -7.88
C TRP A 146 5.99 22.88 -7.68
N LEU A 147 4.71 22.84 -8.05
CA LEU A 147 3.91 21.61 -8.02
C LEU A 147 3.65 21.10 -9.44
N ILE A 148 3.73 19.78 -9.63
CA ILE A 148 3.27 19.10 -10.84
C ILE A 148 2.04 18.26 -10.47
N ASP A 149 0.94 18.44 -11.21
CA ASP A 149 -0.25 17.59 -11.05
C ASP A 149 0.02 16.21 -11.67
N LEU A 150 -0.15 15.16 -10.86
CA LEU A 150 -0.01 13.75 -11.23
C LEU A 150 -1.37 13.07 -11.43
N GLY A 151 -2.44 13.86 -11.47
CA GLY A 151 -3.80 13.43 -11.75
C GLY A 151 -4.49 12.78 -10.57
N ILE A 152 -5.58 12.08 -10.88
CA ILE A 152 -6.50 11.50 -9.90
C ILE A 152 -6.11 10.05 -9.63
N GLN A 153 -5.90 9.72 -8.35
CA GLN A 153 -5.46 8.41 -7.88
C GLN A 153 -6.47 7.82 -6.90
N PRO A 154 -6.87 6.54 -7.05
CA PRO A 154 -7.63 5.86 -6.02
C PRO A 154 -6.73 5.62 -4.81
N LEU A 155 -7.18 6.05 -3.63
CA LEU A 155 -6.52 5.71 -2.36
C LEU A 155 -7.31 4.60 -1.65
N ARG A 156 -6.60 3.65 -1.04
CA ARG A 156 -7.23 2.53 -0.32
C ARG A 156 -8.14 3.05 0.79
N ASP A 157 -9.32 2.42 0.92
CA ASP A 157 -10.32 2.68 1.97
C ASP A 157 -10.86 4.12 1.99
N LEU A 158 -10.68 4.86 0.89
CA LEU A 158 -11.21 6.21 0.73
C LEU A 158 -12.34 6.22 -0.32
N PRO A 159 -13.51 6.83 -0.01
CA PRO A 159 -14.69 6.76 -0.85
C PRO A 159 -14.56 7.58 -2.15
N ARG A 160 -13.61 8.52 -2.21
CA ARG A 160 -13.36 9.38 -3.36
C ARG A 160 -11.89 9.31 -3.74
N PRO A 161 -11.57 9.29 -5.04
CA PRO A 161 -10.19 9.34 -5.49
C PRO A 161 -9.58 10.71 -5.15
N GLU A 162 -8.26 10.73 -5.00
CA GLU A 162 -7.46 11.88 -4.58
C GLU A 162 -6.75 12.49 -5.78
N ARG A 163 -6.78 13.82 -5.94
CA ARG A 163 -5.87 14.48 -6.90
C ARG A 163 -4.51 14.65 -6.22
N VAL A 164 -3.47 14.13 -6.85
CA VAL A 164 -2.13 14.07 -6.26
C VAL A 164 -1.22 15.03 -6.99
N ALA A 165 -0.49 15.86 -6.25
CA ALA A 165 0.56 16.71 -6.79
C ALA A 165 1.93 16.30 -6.26
N GLN A 166 2.98 16.50 -7.06
CA GLN A 166 4.38 16.33 -6.65
C GLN A 166 5.02 17.67 -6.36
N LEU A 167 5.68 17.78 -5.21
CA LEU A 167 6.59 18.88 -4.93
C LEU A 167 7.88 18.71 -5.72
N CYS A 168 8.23 19.74 -6.49
CA CYS A 168 9.41 19.78 -7.34
C CYS A 168 10.31 20.95 -6.94
N HIS A 169 11.62 20.78 -7.15
CA HIS A 169 12.62 21.82 -6.89
C HIS A 169 13.91 21.52 -7.69
N PRO A 170 14.74 22.51 -8.08
CA PRO A 170 15.89 22.27 -8.95
C PRO A 170 16.97 21.39 -8.33
N GLN A 171 17.04 21.34 -7.00
CA GLN A 171 17.99 20.51 -6.25
C GLN A 171 17.45 19.11 -5.89
N LEU A 172 16.24 18.78 -6.34
CA LEU A 172 15.62 17.47 -6.14
C LEU A 172 15.54 16.70 -7.45
N ARG A 173 15.44 15.38 -7.34
CA ARG A 173 14.98 14.55 -8.46
C ARG A 173 13.50 14.86 -8.70
N ASN A 174 13.16 15.30 -9.91
CA ASN A 174 11.77 15.60 -10.28
C ASN A 174 11.16 14.54 -11.22
N GLU A 175 11.99 13.71 -11.86
CA GLU A 175 11.55 12.65 -12.75
C GLU A 175 11.48 11.30 -12.03
N PHE A 176 10.27 10.80 -11.85
CA PHE A 176 10.00 9.48 -11.29
C PHE A 176 9.23 8.63 -12.33
N PRO A 177 9.28 7.29 -12.23
CA PRO A 177 8.28 6.44 -12.86
C PRO A 177 6.87 6.86 -12.42
N GLY A 178 5.84 6.32 -13.08
CA GLY A 178 4.46 6.49 -12.62
C GLY A 178 4.35 6.25 -11.11
N LEU A 179 3.43 6.98 -10.45
CA LEU A 179 3.19 6.84 -9.01
C LEU A 179 3.18 5.37 -8.65
N ARG A 180 3.80 5.03 -7.51
CA ARG A 180 3.76 3.65 -7.04
C ARG A 180 2.30 3.33 -6.91
N ALA A 181 1.84 2.40 -7.75
CA ALA A 181 0.58 1.75 -7.47
C ALA A 181 0.71 1.29 -6.01
N PRO A 182 -0.21 1.67 -5.11
CA PRO A 182 -0.15 1.20 -3.74
C PRO A 182 -0.04 -0.31 -3.89
N LYS A 183 1.10 -0.91 -3.48
CA LYS A 183 1.44 -2.33 -3.70
C LYS A 183 0.14 -3.11 -3.66
N ASN A 184 -0.35 -3.45 -4.85
CA ASN A 184 -1.72 -3.73 -5.25
C ASN A 184 -2.85 -3.49 -4.20
N ILE A 185 -3.99 -2.97 -4.64
CA ILE A 185 -5.30 -3.23 -3.98
C ILE A 185 -5.57 -4.76 -3.84
N VAL A 186 -4.70 -5.60 -4.39
CA VAL A 186 -4.68 -7.06 -4.28
C VAL A 186 -3.68 -7.62 -3.25
N ASN A 187 -2.97 -6.80 -2.46
CA ASN A 187 -2.19 -7.35 -1.35
C ASN A 187 -3.09 -7.61 -0.13
N GLN A 188 -3.54 -8.87 -0.08
CA GLN A 188 -4.27 -9.54 1.00
C GLN A 188 -5.75 -9.18 1.12
N ARG A 189 -6.56 -9.68 0.19
CA ARG A 189 -7.98 -9.97 0.46
C ARG A 189 -8.17 -11.34 1.11
N LEU A 190 -7.15 -11.84 1.80
CA LEU A 190 -7.30 -13.06 2.57
C LEU A 190 -8.23 -12.76 3.75
N PRO A 191 -9.29 -13.56 3.96
CA PRO A 191 -10.17 -13.39 5.10
C PRO A 191 -9.40 -13.38 6.41
N VAL A 192 -9.66 -12.37 7.26
CA VAL A 192 -9.03 -12.25 8.58
C VAL A 192 -9.34 -13.50 9.41
N GLN A 193 -8.29 -14.17 9.87
CA GLN A 193 -8.42 -15.35 10.71
C GLN A 193 -8.57 -14.90 12.18
N LEU A 194 -9.77 -15.09 12.74
CA LEU A 194 -10.12 -14.65 14.11
C LEU A 194 -9.55 -15.56 15.22
N THR A 195 -8.94 -16.68 14.85
CA THR A 195 -8.28 -17.62 15.78
C THR A 195 -6.93 -18.05 15.21
N SER A 196 -6.04 -18.58 16.03
CA SER A 196 -4.77 -19.14 15.57
C SER A 196 -4.98 -20.41 14.74
N PHE A 197 -4.11 -20.64 13.76
CA PHE A 197 -4.02 -21.91 13.02
C PHE A 197 -3.08 -22.84 13.77
N VAL A 198 -3.54 -24.06 14.10
CA VAL A 198 -2.81 -24.98 14.99
C VAL A 198 -2.58 -26.31 14.26
N GLY A 199 -1.32 -26.75 14.20
CA GLY A 199 -0.90 -27.97 13.54
C GLY A 199 -0.89 -27.85 12.01
N ARG A 200 -0.77 -28.99 11.31
CA ARG A 200 -0.76 -29.14 9.84
C ARG A 200 0.48 -28.57 9.15
N GLU A 201 1.60 -28.45 9.87
CA GLU A 201 2.86 -27.89 9.34
C GLU A 201 3.35 -28.69 8.11
N ARG A 202 3.17 -30.01 8.13
CA ARG A 202 3.53 -30.88 7.01
C ARG A 202 2.65 -30.61 5.79
N GLU A 203 1.34 -30.56 5.97
CA GLU A 203 0.41 -30.26 4.87
C GLU A 203 0.59 -28.85 4.32
N MET A 204 0.87 -27.86 5.19
CA MET A 204 1.20 -26.51 4.75
C MET A 204 2.45 -26.48 3.87
N ALA A 205 3.53 -27.14 4.30
CA ALA A 205 4.76 -27.23 3.52
C ALA A 205 4.55 -27.95 2.18
N GLU A 206 3.73 -29.01 2.18
CA GLU A 206 3.38 -29.76 0.97
C GLU A 206 2.57 -28.91 -0.01
N VAL A 207 1.53 -28.23 0.45
CA VAL A 207 0.70 -27.34 -0.38
C VAL A 207 1.52 -26.15 -0.88
N ALA A 208 2.35 -25.54 -0.03
CA ALA A 208 3.23 -24.45 -0.43
C ALA A 208 4.15 -24.85 -1.58
N ARG A 209 4.79 -26.02 -1.48
CA ARG A 209 5.63 -26.60 -2.53
C ARG A 209 4.83 -26.89 -3.81
N LEU A 210 3.64 -27.47 -3.69
CA LEU A 210 2.80 -27.75 -4.86
C LEU A 210 2.38 -26.47 -5.58
N VAL A 211 2.05 -25.42 -4.85
CA VAL A 211 1.64 -24.11 -5.40
C VAL A 211 2.80 -23.41 -6.12
N THR A 212 4.03 -23.55 -5.65
CA THR A 212 5.19 -22.96 -6.33
C THR A 212 5.67 -23.79 -7.53
N GLU A 213 5.43 -25.10 -7.53
CA GLU A 213 5.83 -26.00 -8.63
C GLU A 213 4.76 -26.13 -9.73
N ASN A 214 3.50 -25.79 -9.46
CA ASN A 214 2.37 -26.06 -10.37
C ASN A 214 1.47 -24.82 -10.51
N ARG A 215 0.96 -24.60 -11.72
CA ARG A 215 0.05 -23.48 -12.04
C ARG A 215 -1.41 -23.70 -11.61
N LEU A 216 -1.76 -24.92 -11.23
CA LEU A 216 -3.07 -25.26 -10.65
C LEU A 216 -2.89 -26.33 -9.57
N VAL A 217 -3.41 -26.03 -8.38
CA VAL A 217 -3.45 -26.98 -7.26
C VAL A 217 -4.88 -27.00 -6.72
N THR A 218 -5.45 -28.20 -6.64
CA THR A 218 -6.82 -28.40 -6.13
C THR A 218 -6.76 -29.08 -4.76
N LEU A 219 -7.31 -28.43 -3.73
CA LEU A 219 -7.43 -29.02 -2.40
C LEU A 219 -8.76 -29.77 -2.29
N ILE A 220 -8.69 -31.11 -2.30
CA ILE A 220 -9.86 -31.99 -2.15
C ILE A 220 -9.95 -32.54 -0.72
N GLY A 221 -11.18 -32.77 -0.26
CA GLY A 221 -11.43 -33.40 1.05
C GLY A 221 -12.84 -33.11 1.55
N ALA A 222 -13.29 -33.87 2.56
CA ALA A 222 -14.62 -33.70 3.13
C ALA A 222 -14.83 -32.30 3.75
N GLY A 223 -16.09 -31.91 3.90
CA GLY A 223 -16.48 -30.64 4.55
C GLY A 223 -16.03 -30.57 6.01
N GLY A 224 -15.70 -29.37 6.49
CA GLY A 224 -15.30 -29.15 7.89
C GLY A 224 -13.85 -29.50 8.25
N PHE A 225 -13.05 -30.05 7.33
CA PHE A 225 -11.64 -30.37 7.57
C PHE A 225 -10.67 -29.17 7.51
N GLY A 226 -11.20 -27.95 7.30
CA GLY A 226 -10.42 -26.72 7.31
C GLY A 226 -9.64 -26.45 6.02
N LYS A 227 -10.09 -26.96 4.85
CA LYS A 227 -9.44 -26.74 3.55
C LYS A 227 -9.27 -25.26 3.21
N SER A 228 -10.35 -24.48 3.31
CA SER A 228 -10.34 -23.02 3.12
C SER A 228 -9.34 -22.36 4.05
N ARG A 229 -9.27 -22.83 5.29
CA ARG A 229 -8.36 -22.29 6.30
C ARG A 229 -6.91 -22.60 6.02
N LEU A 230 -6.62 -23.83 5.59
CA LEU A 230 -5.30 -24.25 5.13
C LEU A 230 -4.87 -23.45 3.90
N ALA A 231 -5.77 -23.27 2.92
CA ALA A 231 -5.52 -22.49 1.71
C ALA A 231 -5.17 -21.04 2.05
N ILE A 232 -5.97 -20.39 2.90
CA ILE A 232 -5.73 -19.01 3.35
C ILE A 232 -4.39 -18.90 4.11
N GLN A 233 -4.08 -19.87 4.97
CA GLN A 233 -2.83 -19.88 5.74
C GLN A 233 -1.61 -20.01 4.82
N VAL A 234 -1.64 -20.93 3.85
CA VAL A 234 -0.55 -21.12 2.88
C VAL A 234 -0.43 -19.90 1.97
N ALA A 235 -1.55 -19.39 1.46
CA ALA A 235 -1.60 -18.18 0.64
C ALA A 235 -0.99 -16.97 1.38
N SER A 236 -1.24 -16.85 2.69
CA SER A 236 -0.60 -15.82 3.53
C SER A 236 0.92 -15.98 3.60
N GLN A 237 1.43 -17.21 3.71
CA GLN A 237 2.88 -17.49 3.77
C GLN A 237 3.59 -17.23 2.44
N LEU A 238 2.91 -17.48 1.32
CA LEU A 238 3.47 -17.31 -0.02
C LEU A 238 3.38 -15.87 -0.55
N THR A 239 2.91 -14.91 0.25
CA THR A 239 2.77 -13.50 -0.19
C THR A 239 4.08 -12.93 -0.74
N SER A 240 5.25 -13.39 -0.26
CA SER A 240 6.56 -12.96 -0.75
C SER A 240 6.98 -13.60 -2.08
N GLU A 241 6.43 -14.76 -2.42
CA GLU A 241 6.77 -15.52 -3.64
C GLU A 241 6.01 -15.00 -4.87
N PHE A 242 4.85 -14.34 -4.67
CA PHE A 242 4.04 -13.79 -5.75
C PHE A 242 4.15 -12.25 -5.77
N PRO A 243 4.99 -11.66 -6.65
CA PRO A 243 5.31 -10.23 -6.61
C PRO A 243 4.09 -9.34 -6.90
N ASP A 244 3.10 -9.85 -7.64
CA ASP A 244 1.85 -9.15 -7.94
C ASP A 244 0.73 -9.46 -6.94
N GLY A 245 0.99 -10.30 -5.93
CA GLY A 245 0.13 -10.48 -4.76
C GLY A 245 -0.78 -11.70 -4.79
N VAL A 246 -1.65 -11.77 -3.77
CA VAL A 246 -2.50 -12.92 -3.49
C VAL A 246 -3.97 -12.49 -3.35
N CYS A 247 -4.84 -13.11 -4.13
CA CYS A 247 -6.26 -12.82 -4.18
C CYS A 247 -7.08 -14.01 -3.70
N TYR A 248 -8.05 -13.77 -2.82
CA TYR A 248 -9.05 -14.77 -2.42
C TYR A 248 -10.40 -14.40 -3.02
N VAL A 249 -11.06 -15.41 -3.60
CA VAL A 249 -12.35 -15.29 -4.26
C VAL A 249 -13.25 -16.35 -3.68
N ASP A 250 -14.26 -15.91 -2.93
CA ASP A 250 -15.33 -16.76 -2.46
C ASP A 250 -16.39 -16.90 -3.55
N LEU A 251 -16.62 -18.13 -4.01
CA LEU A 251 -17.63 -18.43 -5.02
C LEU A 251 -18.98 -18.84 -4.40
N GLU A 252 -19.08 -19.00 -3.07
CA GLU A 252 -20.34 -19.31 -2.39
C GLU A 252 -21.50 -18.35 -2.74
N PRO A 253 -21.29 -17.03 -2.93
CA PRO A 253 -22.39 -16.11 -3.23
C PRO A 253 -23.00 -16.25 -4.62
N ILE A 254 -22.41 -17.01 -5.54
CA ILE A 254 -22.91 -17.16 -6.92
C ILE A 254 -23.47 -18.54 -7.18
N THR A 255 -24.62 -18.55 -7.85
CA THR A 255 -25.25 -19.76 -8.39
C THR A 255 -25.12 -19.86 -9.91
N ASP A 256 -24.85 -18.73 -10.57
CA ASP A 256 -24.60 -18.63 -12.01
C ASP A 256 -23.09 -18.53 -12.28
N PRO A 257 -22.47 -19.54 -12.91
CA PRO A 257 -21.05 -19.53 -13.25
C PRO A 257 -20.61 -18.34 -14.12
N ASP A 258 -21.50 -17.77 -14.93
CA ASP A 258 -21.20 -16.63 -15.80
C ASP A 258 -20.91 -15.35 -14.99
N MET A 259 -21.22 -15.36 -13.68
CA MET A 259 -20.90 -14.27 -12.75
C MET A 259 -19.47 -14.36 -12.18
N THR A 260 -18.75 -15.46 -12.41
CA THR A 260 -17.39 -15.67 -11.89
C THR A 260 -16.39 -14.59 -12.35
N PRO A 261 -16.38 -14.10 -13.62
CA PRO A 261 -15.50 -13.01 -14.03
C PRO A 261 -15.82 -11.69 -13.31
N ILE A 262 -17.09 -11.46 -12.96
CA ILE A 262 -17.51 -10.27 -12.22
C ILE A 262 -17.01 -10.35 -10.77
N LEU A 263 -17.11 -11.51 -10.13
CA LEU A 263 -16.53 -11.74 -8.79
C LEU A 263 -15.01 -11.60 -8.80
N LEU A 264 -14.34 -12.18 -9.80
CA LEU A 264 -12.89 -12.05 -9.99
C LEU A 264 -12.50 -10.59 -10.19
N ALA A 265 -13.16 -9.86 -11.09
CA ALA A 265 -12.92 -8.44 -11.31
C ALA A 265 -13.07 -7.65 -10.00
N ARG A 266 -14.15 -7.90 -9.25
CA ARG A 266 -14.39 -7.27 -7.95
C ARG A 266 -13.29 -7.61 -6.94
N ALA A 267 -12.87 -8.87 -6.86
CA ALA A 267 -11.80 -9.35 -5.99
C ALA A 267 -10.43 -8.75 -6.33
N LEU A 268 -10.17 -8.54 -7.62
CA LEU A 268 -8.98 -7.88 -8.15
C LEU A 268 -9.05 -6.34 -8.07
N GLY A 269 -10.21 -5.78 -7.73
CA GLY A 269 -10.42 -4.32 -7.67
C GLY A 269 -10.53 -3.66 -9.06
N LEU A 270 -10.91 -4.44 -10.08
CA LEU A 270 -11.19 -3.95 -11.42
C LEU A 270 -12.59 -3.32 -11.43
N PHE A 271 -12.69 -2.11 -11.97
CA PHE A 271 -13.96 -1.41 -12.18
C PHE A 271 -14.44 -1.61 -13.62
N ASP A 272 -15.75 -1.57 -13.79
CA ASP A 272 -16.41 -1.84 -15.05
C ASP A 272 -16.02 -0.78 -16.11
N GLN A 273 -15.52 -1.24 -17.26
CA GLN A 273 -15.17 -0.38 -18.39
C GLN A 273 -16.29 -0.43 -19.42
N LEU A 274 -16.97 0.68 -19.66
CA LEU A 274 -18.04 0.79 -20.65
C LEU A 274 -17.57 0.26 -22.02
N GLY A 275 -18.27 -0.76 -22.54
CA GLY A 275 -18.04 -1.33 -23.88
C GLY A 275 -17.05 -2.49 -23.98
N ARG A 276 -16.61 -3.10 -22.85
CA ARG A 276 -15.73 -4.28 -22.84
C ARG A 276 -16.30 -5.40 -21.99
N SER A 277 -15.95 -6.66 -22.30
CA SER A 277 -16.34 -7.79 -21.46
C SER A 277 -15.51 -7.80 -20.17
N THR A 278 -16.14 -8.07 -19.03
CA THR A 278 -15.46 -8.19 -17.73
C THR A 278 -14.44 -9.33 -17.73
N ALA A 279 -14.73 -10.41 -18.45
CA ALA A 279 -13.82 -11.54 -18.62
C ALA A 279 -12.51 -11.14 -19.33
N ASP A 280 -12.58 -10.37 -20.42
CA ASP A 280 -11.39 -9.90 -21.13
C ASP A 280 -10.55 -8.96 -20.26
N ALA A 281 -11.20 -8.14 -19.44
CA ALA A 281 -10.50 -7.24 -18.50
C ALA A 281 -9.74 -8.04 -17.43
N VAL A 282 -10.35 -9.08 -16.87
CA VAL A 282 -9.70 -9.98 -15.90
C VAL A 282 -8.54 -10.74 -16.54
N LEU A 283 -8.75 -11.35 -17.72
CA LEU A 283 -7.72 -12.10 -18.42
C LEU A 283 -6.51 -11.23 -18.75
N ARG A 284 -6.73 -10.04 -19.32
CA ARG A 284 -5.63 -9.10 -19.62
C ARG A 284 -4.91 -8.64 -18.36
N TYR A 285 -5.65 -8.40 -17.27
CA TYR A 285 -5.04 -8.01 -15.99
C TYR A 285 -4.13 -9.12 -15.45
N LEU A 286 -4.57 -10.37 -15.50
CA LEU A 286 -3.82 -11.52 -14.99
C LEU A 286 -2.70 -11.98 -15.94
N ALA A 287 -2.82 -11.77 -17.25
CA ALA A 287 -1.84 -12.24 -18.24
C ALA A 287 -0.45 -11.59 -18.10
N GLU A 288 -0.37 -10.40 -17.54
CA GLU A 288 0.87 -9.64 -17.35
C GLU A 288 1.42 -9.75 -15.92
N ARG A 289 0.87 -10.63 -15.07
CA ARG A 289 1.15 -10.66 -13.63
C ARG A 289 1.43 -12.07 -13.10
N GLU A 290 2.28 -12.13 -12.09
CA GLU A 290 2.63 -13.34 -11.32
C GLU A 290 1.91 -13.30 -9.96
N MET A 291 0.69 -13.86 -9.93
CA MET A 291 -0.24 -13.78 -8.80
C MET A 291 -0.76 -15.14 -8.38
N LEU A 292 -1.02 -15.31 -7.07
CA LEU A 292 -1.76 -16.46 -6.55
C LEU A 292 -3.24 -16.11 -6.40
N ILE A 293 -4.11 -16.88 -7.06
CA ILE A 293 -5.57 -16.78 -6.91
C ILE A 293 -6.08 -18.01 -6.16
N VAL A 294 -6.72 -17.78 -5.02
CA VAL A 294 -7.43 -18.79 -4.25
C VAL A 294 -8.92 -18.70 -4.59
N LEU A 295 -9.43 -19.72 -5.28
CA LEU A 295 -10.85 -19.89 -5.54
C LEU A 295 -11.42 -20.87 -4.50
N ASP A 296 -12.33 -20.42 -3.64
CA ASP A 296 -12.99 -21.28 -2.66
C ASP A 296 -14.43 -21.61 -3.08
N ASN A 297 -14.99 -22.66 -2.49
CA ASN A 297 -16.37 -23.13 -2.74
C ASN A 297 -16.64 -23.53 -4.21
N CYS A 298 -15.62 -24.07 -4.88
CA CYS A 298 -15.70 -24.50 -6.29
C CYS A 298 -16.62 -25.71 -6.51
N GLU A 299 -16.96 -26.47 -5.46
CA GLU A 299 -17.80 -27.67 -5.53
C GLU A 299 -19.21 -27.40 -6.08
N HIS A 300 -19.70 -26.17 -5.96
CA HIS A 300 -21.02 -25.78 -6.48
C HIS A 300 -21.00 -25.42 -7.97
N LEU A 301 -19.81 -25.31 -8.58
CA LEU A 301 -19.62 -24.83 -9.96
C LEU A 301 -18.82 -25.81 -10.83
N LEU A 302 -18.74 -27.10 -10.45
CA LEU A 302 -17.80 -28.06 -11.05
C LEU A 302 -17.90 -28.20 -12.58
N ASP A 303 -19.09 -28.15 -13.17
CA ASP A 303 -19.26 -28.36 -14.62
C ASP A 303 -18.93 -27.12 -15.48
N VAL A 304 -19.04 -25.91 -14.91
CA VAL A 304 -18.89 -24.64 -15.66
C VAL A 304 -17.68 -23.81 -15.19
N GLY A 305 -17.29 -23.92 -13.92
CA GLY A 305 -16.08 -23.33 -13.36
C GLY A 305 -14.79 -23.88 -13.99
N ALA A 306 -14.80 -25.15 -14.43
CA ALA A 306 -13.67 -25.74 -15.16
C ALA A 306 -13.37 -25.00 -16.48
N GLY A 307 -14.39 -24.48 -17.18
CA GLY A 307 -14.22 -23.72 -18.41
C GLY A 307 -13.46 -22.41 -18.18
N GLN A 308 -13.75 -21.72 -17.08
CA GLN A 308 -13.12 -20.44 -16.77
C GLN A 308 -11.70 -20.60 -16.20
N VAL A 309 -11.47 -21.60 -15.35
CA VAL A 309 -10.11 -21.94 -14.89
C VAL A 309 -9.24 -22.34 -16.09
N ASN A 310 -9.78 -23.10 -17.04
CA ASN A 310 -9.06 -23.41 -18.28
C ASN A 310 -8.77 -22.17 -19.12
N ALA A 311 -9.71 -21.24 -19.26
CA ALA A 311 -9.48 -19.99 -19.99
C ALA A 311 -8.38 -19.13 -19.34
N LEU A 312 -8.36 -19.06 -18.00
CA LEU A 312 -7.31 -18.41 -17.22
C LEU A 312 -5.95 -19.09 -17.45
N LEU A 313 -5.87 -20.42 -17.34
CA LEU A 313 -4.63 -21.16 -17.53
C LEU A 313 -4.10 -21.11 -18.97
N GLN A 314 -4.97 -20.97 -19.97
CA GLN A 314 -4.55 -20.80 -21.37
C GLN A 314 -4.03 -19.39 -21.67
N THR A 315 -4.57 -18.38 -21.01
CA THR A 315 -4.30 -16.96 -21.34
C THR A 315 -3.22 -16.34 -20.46
N CYS A 316 -3.08 -16.82 -19.22
CA CYS A 316 -2.15 -16.27 -18.22
C CYS A 316 -0.99 -17.25 -18.04
N PRO A 317 0.19 -17.03 -18.64
CA PRO A 317 1.28 -18.03 -18.70
C PRO A 317 2.06 -18.19 -17.39
N GLY A 318 1.92 -17.23 -16.47
CA GLY A 318 2.49 -17.27 -15.12
C GLY A 318 1.74 -18.18 -14.17
#